data_AF-A0A7C3AVM1-F1
#
_entry.id   AF-A0A7C3AVM1-F1
#
_cell.length_a   1.000
_cell.length_b   1.000
_cell.length_c   1.000
_cell.angle_alpha   90.00
_cell.angle_beta   90.00
_cell.angle_gamma   90.00
#
_symmetry.space_group_name_H-M   'P 1'
#
loop_
_entity.id
_entity.type
_entity.pdbx_description
1 polymer ?
#
loop_
_entity_poly.entity_id
_entity_poly.type
_entity_poly.pdbx_seq_one_letter_code
_entity_poly.pdbx_strand_id
1 'polypeptide(L)'
;MAVGSELRLRRLTVDEALPKLDHYLNGAFLAGLTSVRIVHGKGTGTLRQAVGEELAKHPLVKSFRPGDYGEGGAGVTIVELANH
;
A
#
# COMPACT_ATOMS: atom_id res chain seq x y z
N MET A 1 16.65 2.98 10.32
CA MET A 1 16.30 2.49 8.96
C MET A 1 15.32 3.47 8.36
N ALA A 2 15.62 4.06 7.20
CA ALA A 2 14.68 4.97 6.53
C ALA A 2 13.60 4.15 5.81
N VAL A 3 12.32 4.42 6.09
CA VAL A 3 11.21 3.89 5.30
C VAL A 3 11.10 4.69 4.00
N GLY A 4 11.11 3.98 2.86
CA GLY A 4 10.87 4.59 1.56
C GLY A 4 9.39 4.87 1.32
N SER A 5 9.06 5.66 0.30
CA SER A 5 7.68 5.98 -0.09
C SER A 5 6.99 4.89 -0.94
N GLU A 6 7.62 3.73 -1.12
CA GLU A 6 7.08 2.62 -1.91
C GLU A 6 7.31 1.26 -1.25
N LEU A 7 6.25 0.44 -1.17
CA LEU A 7 6.28 -0.96 -0.78
C LEU A 7 6.03 -1.86 -2.00
N ARG A 8 6.85 -2.90 -2.17
CA ARG A 8 6.68 -3.90 -3.24
C ARG A 8 6.15 -5.21 -2.66
N LEU A 9 4.99 -5.65 -3.12
CA LEU A 9 4.31 -6.88 -2.68
C LEU A 9 4.19 -7.93 -3.79
N ARG A 10 4.72 -7.65 -4.99
CA ARG A 10 4.66 -8.59 -6.12
C ARG A 10 5.31 -9.93 -5.76
N ARG A 11 4.73 -11.01 -6.29
CA ARG A 11 5.18 -12.42 -6.13
C ARG A 11 5.01 -12.98 -4.71
N LEU A 12 4.38 -12.23 -3.81
CA LEU A 12 3.99 -12.74 -2.50
C LEU A 12 2.60 -13.35 -2.57
N THR A 13 2.33 -14.30 -1.68
CA THR A 13 0.95 -14.69 -1.36
C THR A 13 0.25 -13.59 -0.58
N VAL A 14 -1.07 -13.68 -0.43
CA VAL A 14 -1.83 -12.73 0.41
C VAL A 14 -1.33 -12.78 1.86
N ASP A 15 -1.13 -13.98 2.39
CA ASP A 15 -0.69 -14.21 3.77
C ASP A 15 0.71 -13.64 4.05
N GLU A 16 1.59 -13.59 3.04
CA GLU A 16 2.89 -12.93 3.14
C GLU A 16 2.81 -11.41 2.98
N ALA A 17 1.88 -10.94 2.16
CA ALA A 17 1.79 -9.54 1.75
C ALA A 17 1.12 -8.65 2.82
N LEU A 18 0.03 -9.11 3.44
CA LEU A 18 -0.74 -8.30 4.38
C LEU A 18 0.05 -7.93 5.66
N PRO A 19 0.80 -8.84 6.31
CA PRO A 19 1.63 -8.48 7.45
C PRO A 19 2.73 -7.47 7.10
N LYS A 20 3.29 -7.56 5.88
CA LYS A 20 4.28 -6.60 5.38
C LYS A 20 3.67 -5.23 5.11
N LEU A 21 2.44 -5.19 4.60
CA LEU A 21 1.69 -3.97 4.38
C LEU A 21 1.44 -3.25 5.71
N ASP A 22 0.90 -3.96 6.71
CA ASP A 22 0.65 -3.41 8.05
C ASP A 22 1.92 -2.83 8.68
N HIS A 23 3.00 -3.62 8.73
CA HIS A 23 4.27 -3.16 9.29
C HIS A 23 4.82 -1.92 8.56
N TYR A 24 4.70 -1.89 7.23
CA TYR A 24 5.13 -0.77 6.41
C TYR A 24 4.29 0.50 6.66
N LEU A 25 2.97 0.39 6.75
CA LEU A 25 2.08 1.54 6.99
C LEU A 25 2.37 2.19 8.34
N ASN A 26 2.60 1.38 9.38
CA ASN A 26 3.05 1.86 10.68
C ASN A 26 4.39 2.60 10.59
N GLY A 27 5.38 2.01 9.91
CA GLY A 27 6.69 2.64 9.73
C GLY A 27 6.63 3.94 8.92
N ALA A 28 5.82 3.98 7.86
CA ALA A 28 5.63 5.15 7.00
C ALA A 28 4.95 6.30 7.76
N PHE A 29 3.93 5.98 8.56
CA PHE A 29 3.23 6.93 9.42
C PHE A 29 4.18 7.53 10.47
N LEU A 30 4.96 6.70 11.17
CA LEU A 30 5.94 7.16 12.16
C LEU A 30 7.06 7.99 11.53
N ALA A 31 7.40 7.72 10.27
CA ALA A 31 8.35 8.51 9.49
C ALA A 31 7.78 9.84 8.98
N GLY A 32 6.50 10.15 9.25
CA GLY A 32 5.84 11.37 8.82
C GLY A 32 5.57 11.44 7.31
N LEU A 33 5.51 10.30 6.63
CA LEU A 33 5.12 10.28 5.22
C LEU A 33 3.62 10.58 5.13
N THR A 34 3.24 11.46 4.20
CA THR A 34 1.82 11.79 3.97
C THR A 34 1.18 10.85 2.94
N SER A 35 1.99 10.32 2.02
CA SER A 35 1.53 9.47 0.92
C SER A 35 2.55 8.39 0.59
N VAL A 36 2.07 7.20 0.23
CA VAL A 36 2.88 6.03 -0.12
C VAL A 36 2.30 5.25 -1.29
N ARG A 37 3.17 4.49 -1.97
CA ARG A 37 2.84 3.64 -3.11
C ARG A 37 2.91 2.17 -2.74
N ILE A 38 1.84 1.41 -2.97
CA ILE A 38 1.79 -0.04 -2.75
C ILE A 38 1.77 -0.76 -4.10
N VAL A 39 2.87 -1.42 -4.45
CA VAL A 39 3.04 -2.12 -5.73
C VAL A 39 2.70 -3.60 -5.57
N HIS A 40 1.44 -3.95 -5.82
CA HIS A 40 0.94 -5.33 -5.79
C HIS A 40 0.95 -6.03 -7.17
N GLY A 41 1.12 -5.27 -8.25
CA GLY A 41 1.06 -5.79 -9.63
C GLY A 41 -0.37 -5.97 -10.13
N LYS A 42 -0.50 -6.23 -11.45
CA LYS A 42 -1.81 -6.36 -12.12
C LYS A 42 -2.39 -7.77 -11.95
N GLY A 43 -1.64 -8.78 -12.40
CA GLY A 43 -1.92 -10.21 -12.22
C GLY A 43 -3.39 -10.61 -12.41
N THR A 44 -3.84 -11.56 -11.60
CA THR A 44 -5.26 -11.93 -11.44
C THR A 44 -6.06 -10.86 -10.69
N GLY A 45 -5.39 -9.89 -10.06
CA GLY A 45 -6.01 -8.90 -9.17
C GLY A 45 -6.16 -9.35 -7.73
N THR A 46 -5.78 -10.58 -7.37
CA THR A 46 -5.91 -11.11 -6.00
C THR A 46 -5.24 -10.22 -4.95
N LEU A 47 -3.96 -9.84 -5.16
CA LEU A 47 -3.28 -8.94 -4.23
C LEU A 47 -3.87 -7.52 -4.25
N ARG A 48 -4.36 -7.03 -5.40
CA ARG A 48 -5.01 -5.71 -5.48
C ARG A 48 -6.26 -5.69 -4.59
N GLN A 49 -7.08 -6.73 -4.67
CA GLN A 49 -8.30 -6.84 -3.87
C GLN A 49 -7.96 -6.93 -2.38
N ALA A 50 -7.10 -7.88 -1.98
CA ALA A 50 -6.74 -8.06 -0.58
C ALA A 50 -6.09 -6.80 0.04
N VAL A 51 -5.20 -6.12 -0.71
CA VAL A 51 -4.62 -4.84 -0.28
C VAL A 51 -5.71 -3.78 -0.13
N GLY A 52 -6.64 -3.65 -1.07
CA GLY A 52 -7.74 -2.69 -0.97
C GLY A 52 -8.65 -2.93 0.24
N GLU A 53 -8.98 -4.19 0.52
CA GLU A 53 -9.76 -4.60 1.69
C GLU A 53 -9.02 -4.28 3.01
N GLU A 54 -7.71 -4.51 3.06
CA GLU A 54 -6.89 -4.16 4.22
C GLU A 54 -6.82 -2.64 4.43
N LEU A 55 -6.53 -1.88 3.37
CA LEU A 55 -6.46 -0.41 3.43
C LEU A 55 -7.79 0.23 3.85
N ALA A 56 -8.93 -0.33 3.44
CA ALA A 56 -10.25 0.21 3.76
C ALA A 56 -10.59 0.16 5.27
N LYS A 57 -9.96 -0.74 6.03
CA LYS A 57 -10.16 -0.87 7.49
C LYS A 57 -8.96 -0.38 8.31
N HIS A 58 -7.85 -0.03 7.68
CA HIS A 58 -6.62 0.29 8.37
C HIS A 58 -6.67 1.69 9.02
N PRO A 59 -6.48 1.84 10.34
CA PRO A 59 -6.70 3.10 11.05
C PRO A 59 -5.75 4.23 10.64
N LEU A 60 -4.57 3.89 10.12
CA LEU A 60 -3.58 4.87 9.64
C LEU A 60 -3.81 5.32 8.19
N VAL A 61 -4.84 4.81 7.51
CA VAL A 61 -5.14 5.16 6.12
C VAL A 61 -6.28 6.18 6.10
N LYS A 62 -6.02 7.34 5.50
CA LYS A 62 -7.02 8.39 5.29
C LYS A 62 -7.87 8.12 4.05
N SER A 63 -7.20 7.77 2.96
CA SER A 63 -7.84 7.40 1.69
C SER A 63 -6.85 6.64 0.82
N PHE A 64 -7.36 5.97 -0.21
CA PHE A 64 -6.52 5.32 -1.20
C PHE A 64 -7.21 5.30 -2.57
N ARG A 65 -6.41 5.22 -3.63
CA ARG A 65 -6.89 5.11 -5.01
C ARG A 65 -5.97 4.23 -5.85
N PRO A 66 -6.45 3.67 -6.97
CA PRO A 66 -5.56 3.12 -7.99
C PRO A 66 -4.56 4.18 -8.47
N GLY A 67 -3.37 3.74 -8.88
CA GLY A 67 -2.39 4.61 -9.52
C GLY A 67 -2.89 5.14 -10.87
N ASP A 68 -2.55 6.39 -11.17
CA ASP A 68 -2.85 7.05 -12.44
C ASP A 68 -1.80 6.71 -13.52
N TYR A 69 -1.93 7.36 -14.69
CA TYR A 69 -0.94 7.28 -15.75
C TYR A 69 0.44 7.76 -15.26
N GLY A 70 1.48 6.97 -15.52
CA GLY A 70 2.84 7.23 -14.99
C GLY A 70 3.07 6.72 -13.56
N GLU A 71 2.02 6.42 -12.79
CA GLU A 71 2.16 5.88 -11.43
C GLU A 71 2.14 4.34 -11.37
N GLY A 72 1.85 3.67 -12.48
CA GLY A 72 1.79 2.20 -12.58
C GLY A 72 0.38 1.63 -12.77
N GLY A 73 -0.64 2.49 -12.83
CA GLY A 73 -2.01 2.09 -13.13
C GLY A 73 -2.60 1.13 -12.10
N ALA A 74 -3.47 0.23 -12.55
CA ALA A 74 -4.10 -0.83 -11.73
C ALA A 74 -3.14 -1.83 -11.06
N GLY A 75 -1.82 -1.71 -11.27
CA GLY A 75 -0.81 -2.50 -10.56
C GLY A 75 -0.27 -1.83 -9.30
N VAL A 76 -0.72 -0.62 -9.01
CA VAL A 76 -0.29 0.21 -7.88
C VAL A 76 -1.52 0.81 -7.22
N THR A 77 -1.47 0.90 -5.89
CA THR A 77 -2.41 1.68 -5.09
C THR A 77 -1.65 2.81 -4.43
N ILE A 78 -2.15 4.04 -4.56
CA ILE A 78 -1.66 5.23 -3.85
C ILE A 78 -2.46 5.34 -2.57
N VAL A 79 -1.77 5.51 -1.46
CA VAL A 79 -2.35 5.57 -0.11
C VAL A 79 -1.98 6.90 0.52
N GLU A 80 -2.99 7.67 0.90
CA GLU A 80 -2.83 8.84 1.76
C GLU A 80 -2.96 8.40 3.21
N LEU A 81 -1.96 8.70 4.02
CA LEU A 81 -1.95 8.35 5.43
C LEU A 81 -2.77 9.37 6.24
N ALA A 82 -3.38 8.91 7.32
CA ALA A 82 -3.96 9.81 8.32
C ALA A 82 -2.83 10.69 8.83
N ASN A 83 -2.96 12.00 8.72
CA ASN A 83 -1.94 12.90 9.25
C ASN A 83 -2.15 13.02 10.76
N HIS A 84 -1.05 13.17 11.51
CA HIS A 84 -1.09 13.68 12.88
C HIS A 84 -1.58 15.14 12.91
#